data_AF-A0A539D665-F1
#
_entry.id   AF-A0A539D665-F1
#
_cell.length_a   1.000
_cell.length_b   1.000
_cell.length_c   1.000
_cell.angle_alpha   90.00
_cell.angle_beta   90.00
_cell.angle_gamma   90.00
#
_symmetry.space_group_name_H-M   'P 1'
#
loop_
_entity.id
_entity.type
_entity.pdbx_description
1 polymer ?
#
loop_
_entity_poly.entity_id
_entity_poly.type
_entity_poly.pdbx_seq_one_letter_code
_entity_poly.pdbx_strand_id
1 'polypeptide(L)' 'MRNIGLASVRLACIVPASGTFDECRILYEAPEGLGFGRNALVAARNSSVALPPGDLSDVGKVVQFTMRFRMPEN' A
#
# COMPACT_ATOMS: atom_id res chain seq x y z
N MET A 1 18.22 16.93 -10.10
CA MET A 1 18.28 16.67 -8.64
C MET A 1 17.10 15.77 -8.29
N ARG A 2 17.34 14.55 -7.80
CA ARG A 2 16.25 13.66 -7.35
C ARG A 2 15.80 14.17 -5.98
N ASN A 3 14.58 14.71 -5.87
CA ASN A 3 14.04 15.13 -4.58
C ASN A 3 13.62 13.88 -3.79
N ILE A 4 14.53 13.34 -2.97
CA ILE A 4 14.29 12.13 -2.16
C ILE A 4 13.38 12.45 -0.95
N GLY A 5 13.09 13.74 -0.69
CA GLY A 5 12.24 14.21 0.42
C GLY A 5 10.80 13.69 0.40
N LEU A 6 10.33 13.24 -0.77
CA LEU A 6 9.02 12.62 -0.95
C LEU A 6 9.16 11.40 -1.87
N ALA A 7 8.69 10.24 -1.41
CA ALA A 7 8.49 9.08 -2.28
C ALA A 7 7.02 8.68 -2.31
N SER A 8 6.54 8.21 -3.46
CA SER A 8 5.18 7.72 -3.65
C SER A 8 5.20 6.33 -4.26
N VAL A 9 4.47 5.40 -3.63
CA VAL A 9 4.30 4.04 -4.12
C VAL A 9 2.82 3.75 -4.25
N ARG A 10 2.37 3.30 -5.43
CA ARG A 10 1.01 2.78 -5.61
C ARG A 10 1.02 1.27 -5.54
N LEU A 11 0.15 0.72 -4.69
CA LEU A 11 -0.04 -0.71 -4.52
C LEU A 11 -1.41 -1.14 -5.04
N ALA A 12 -1.51 -2.41 -5.41
CA ALA A 12 -2.76 -3.13 -5.57
C ALA A 12 -2.74 -4.35 -4.64
N CYS A 13 -3.76 -4.50 -3.79
CA CYS A 13 -3.86 -5.61 -2.83
C CYS A 13 -5.25 -6.24 -2.89
N ILE A 14 -5.34 -7.53 -2.60
CA ILE A 14 -6.61 -8.23 -2.40
C ILE A 14 -7.11 -7.95 -0.98
N VAL A 15 -8.43 -7.79 -0.84
CA VAL A 15 -9.12 -7.73 0.45
C VAL A 15 -9.66 -9.13 0.78
N PRO A 16 -9.00 -9.93 1.62
CA PRO A 16 -9.55 -11.21 2.09
C PRO A 16 -10.61 -10.99 3.17
N ALA A 17 -11.29 -12.07 3.57
CA ALA A 17 -12.32 -12.02 4.62
C ALA A 17 -11.81 -11.56 6.00
N SER A 18 -10.49 -11.63 6.25
CA SER A 18 -9.87 -11.08 7.47
C SER A 18 -9.80 -9.54 7.47
N GLY A 19 -9.98 -8.90 6.31
CA GLY A 19 -9.79 -7.45 6.12
C GLY A 19 -8.32 -7.01 6.07
N THR A 20 -7.37 -7.82 6.53
CA THR A 20 -5.92 -7.57 6.38
C THR A 20 -5.49 -7.85 4.96
N PHE A 21 -4.82 -6.89 4.31
CA PHE A 21 -4.48 -7.03 2.90
C PHE A 21 -3.55 -8.20 2.61
N ASP A 22 -3.82 -8.89 1.50
CA ASP A 22 -3.01 -9.98 0.98
C ASP A 22 -2.72 -9.78 -0.52
N GLU A 23 -1.79 -10.58 -1.07
CA GLU A 23 -1.42 -10.58 -2.49
C GLU A 23 -1.10 -9.18 -3.06
N CYS A 24 -0.43 -8.35 -2.26
CA CYS A 24 -0.06 -7.00 -2.64
C CYS A 24 1.03 -6.98 -3.72
N ARG A 25 0.84 -6.14 -4.74
CA ARG A 25 1.84 -5.85 -5.79
C ARG A 25 2.08 -4.35 -5.98
N ILE A 26 3.29 -3.99 -6.37
CA ILE A 26 3.67 -2.61 -6.71
C ILE A 26 3.20 -2.30 -8.12
N LEU A 27 2.43 -1.23 -8.28
CA LEU A 27 2.01 -0.71 -9.58
C LEU A 27 2.89 0.45 -10.06
N TYR A 28 3.47 1.19 -9.12
CA TYR A 28 4.25 2.39 -9.40
C TYR A 28 5.13 2.74 -8.19
N GLU A 29 6.35 3.22 -8.42
CA GLU A 29 7.25 3.79 -7.42
C GLU A 29 7.91 5.04 -8.00
N ALA A 30 7.90 6.15 -7.25
CA ALA A 30 8.68 7.33 -7.60
C ALA A 30 9.35 7.92 -6.35
N PRO A 31 10.68 8.14 -6.36
CA PRO A 31 11.61 7.83 -7.44
C PRO A 31 11.80 6.30 -7.61
N GLU A 32 11.90 5.83 -8.85
CA GLU A 32 12.15 4.41 -9.12
C GLU A 32 13.52 3.95 -8.60
N GLY A 33 13.58 2.70 -8.16
CA GLY A 33 14.83 2.00 -7.82
C GLY A 33 15.44 2.36 -6.46
N LEU A 34 14.71 3.05 -5.58
CA LEU A 34 15.18 3.40 -4.24
C LEU A 34 14.69 2.44 -3.15
N GLY A 35 13.85 1.47 -3.50
CA GLY A 35 13.42 0.41 -2.60
C GLY A 35 12.20 0.78 -1.74
N PHE A 36 11.56 1.92 -2.01
CA PHE A 36 10.33 2.31 -1.32
C PHE A 36 9.20 1.32 -1.59
N GLY A 37 9.16 0.73 -2.79
CA GLY A 37 8.19 -0.30 -3.14
C GLY A 37 8.25 -1.49 -2.17
N ARG A 38 9.45 -1.97 -1.84
CA ARG A 38 9.62 -3.06 -0.87
C ARG A 38 9.14 -2.69 0.52
N ASN A 39 9.43 -1.48 0.98
CA ASN A 39 8.96 -0.98 2.28
C ASN A 39 7.44 -0.82 2.30
N ALA A 40 6.85 -0.37 1.19
CA ALA A 40 5.41 -0.26 1.03
C ALA A 40 4.74 -1.65 1.10
N LEU A 41 5.31 -2.68 0.48
CA LEU A 41 4.81 -4.06 0.60
C LEU A 41 4.87 -4.59 2.05
N VAL A 42 5.94 -4.28 2.79
CA VAL A 42 6.05 -4.64 4.22
C VAL A 42 4.95 -3.94 5.03
N ALA A 43 4.73 -2.66 4.80
CA ALA A 43 3.70 -1.88 5.49
C ALA A 43 2.28 -2.36 5.13
N ALA A 44 2.03 -2.70 3.87
CA ALA A 44 0.74 -3.19 3.40
C ALA A 44 0.32 -4.50 4.05
N ARG A 45 1.27 -5.41 4.35
CA ARG A 45 1.00 -6.67 5.09
C ARG A 45 0.44 -6.46 6.49
N ASN A 46 0.66 -5.29 7.09
CA ASN A 46 0.12 -4.92 8.39
C ASN A 46 -1.07 -3.94 8.29
N SER A 47 -1.52 -3.66 7.06
CA SER A 47 -2.64 -2.76 6.80
C SER A 47 -3.93 -3.55 6.58
N SER A 48 -5.06 -2.95 6.92
CA SER A 48 -6.36 -3.58 6.78
C SER A 48 -7.43 -2.57 6.42
N VAL A 49 -8.55 -3.06 5.90
CA VAL A 49 -9.81 -2.33 5.83
C VAL A 49 -10.78 -2.89 6.86
N ALA A 50 -11.59 -2.01 7.45
CA ALA A 50 -12.69 -2.45 8.30
C ALA A 50 -13.82 -3.01 7.43
N LEU A 51 -14.22 -4.25 7.70
CA LEU A 51 -15.40 -4.86 7.10
C LEU A 51 -16.54 -4.82 8.12
N PRO A 52 -17.67 -4.13 7.83
CA PRO A 52 -18.82 -4.15 8.72
C PRO A 52 -19.33 -5.59 8.94
N PRO A 53 -19.84 -5.94 10.14
CA PRO A 53 -20.39 -7.26 10.38
C PRO A 53 -21.49 -7.62 9.38
N GLY A 54 -21.30 -8.74 8.67
CA GLY A 54 -22.25 -9.22 7.65
C GLY A 54 -22.11 -8.58 6.27
N ASP A 55 -21.25 -7.58 6.11
CA ASP A 55 -20.95 -6.97 4.80
C ASP A 55 -19.64 -7.54 4.24
N LEU A 56 -19.78 -8.44 3.26
CA LEU A 56 -18.65 -9.05 2.55
C LEU A 56 -18.48 -8.48 1.14
N SER A 57 -19.12 -7.35 0.83
CA SER A 57 -19.16 -6.80 -0.53
C SER A 57 -17.77 -6.46 -1.08
N ASP A 58 -16.78 -6.22 -0.22
CA ASP A 58 -15.40 -5.91 -0.62
C ASP A 58 -14.46 -7.13 -0.60
N VAL A 59 -14.89 -8.28 -0.08
CA VAL A 59 -14.06 -9.48 -0.05
C VAL A 59 -13.77 -9.96 -1.49
N GLY A 60 -12.50 -10.26 -1.76
CA GLY A 60 -12.01 -10.66 -3.08
C GLY A 60 -11.77 -9.51 -4.05
N LYS A 61 -12.14 -8.27 -3.70
CA LYS A 61 -11.81 -7.10 -4.53
C LYS A 61 -10.34 -6.75 -4.42
N VAL A 62 -9.83 -6.14 -5.49
CA VAL A 62 -8.51 -5.52 -5.52
C VAL A 62 -8.66 -4.04 -5.19
N VAL A 63 -8.06 -3.60 -4.07
CA VAL A 63 -7.96 -2.19 -3.72
C VAL A 63 -6.65 -1.61 -4.25
N GLN A 64 -6.71 -0.40 -4.81
CA GLN A 64 -5.52 0.39 -5.17
C GLN A 64 -5.38 1.59 -4.25
N PHE A 65 -4.20 1.79 -3.69
CA PHE A 65 -3.91 2.94 -2.84
C PHE A 65 -2.46 3.41 -2.98
N THR A 66 -2.21 4.67 -2.59
CA THR A 66 -0.90 5.31 -2.70
C THR A 66 -0.33 5.57 -1.31
N MET A 67 0.84 4.99 -1.03
CA MET A 67 1.63 5.27 0.16
C MET A 67 2.62 6.40 -0.14
N ARG A 68 2.66 7.42 0.72
CA ARG A 68 3.60 8.54 0.62
C ARG A 68 4.58 8.52 1.77
N PHE A 69 5.86 8.43 1.45
CA PHE A 69 6.95 8.54 2.40
C PHE A 69 7.41 9.99 2.44
N ARG A 70 7.51 10.55 3.65
CA ARG A 70 8.03 11.88 3.91
C ARG A 70 9.20 11.74 4.87
N MET A 71 10.34 12.33 4.54
CA MET A 71 11.39 12.50 5.54
C MET A 71 10.93 13.59 6.52
N PRO A 72 11.17 13.42 7.83
CA PRO A 72 10.90 14.48 8.79
C PRO A 72 11.72 15.72 8.42
N GLU A 73 11.12 16.90 8.53
CA GLU A 73 11.87 18.15 8.47
C GLU A 73 12.63 18.28 9.79
N ASN A 74 13.95 18.50 9.71
CA ASN A 74 14.77 18.86 10.86
C ASN A 74 14.62 20.35 11.17
#